data_AF-U5DM90-F1
#
_entry.id   AF-U5DM90-F1
#
_cell.length_a   1.000
_cell.length_b   1.000
_cell.length_c   1.000
_cell.angle_alpha   90.00
_cell.angle_beta   90.00
_cell.angle_gamma   90.00
#
_symmetry.space_group_name_H-M   'P 1'
#
loop_
_entity.id
_entity.type
_entity.pdbx_description
1 polymer ?
#
loop_
_entity_poly.entity_id
_entity_poly.type
_entity_poly.pdbx_seq_one_letter_code
_entity_poly.pdbx_strand_id
1 'polypeptide(L)'
;MRSRSKQDVVVPYPLILLVGVVALMFAGGAPITFGGLPPSIVFGALQDGQVRKALFSADSASLQQRLKEMEVDKQVDDYYSDRINDSRDRELYTDQIFYNYTGYHNEELEETNSGNLIWNDK
;
A
#
# COMPACT_ATOMS: atom_id res chain seq x y z
N MET A 1 26.00 -44.90 15.89
CA MET A 1 26.27 -43.72 15.06
C MET A 1 24.95 -43.25 14.44
N ARG A 2 24.43 -42.09 14.85
CA ARG A 2 23.15 -41.55 14.35
C ARG A 2 23.40 -40.72 13.08
N SER A 3 22.78 -41.13 11.98
CA SER A 3 22.77 -40.40 10.71
C SER A 3 22.03 -39.07 10.87
N ARG A 4 22.71 -37.95 10.61
CA ARG A 4 22.08 -36.62 10.50
C ARG A 4 21.58 -36.45 9.06
N SER A 5 20.26 -36.52 8.90
CA SER A 5 19.56 -36.06 7.70
C SER A 5 19.90 -34.59 7.42
N LYS A 6 20.36 -34.30 6.20
CA LYS A 6 20.46 -32.93 5.70
C LYS A 6 19.02 -32.45 5.46
N GLN A 7 18.55 -31.54 6.30
CA GLN A 7 17.32 -30.81 6.04
C GLN A 7 17.60 -29.87 4.86
N ASP A 8 17.07 -30.21 3.69
CA ASP A 8 16.90 -29.25 2.61
C ASP A 8 15.96 -28.16 3.14
N VAL A 9 16.49 -26.97 3.35
CA VAL A 9 15.70 -25.79 3.69
C VAL A 9 14.89 -25.46 2.44
N VAL A 10 13.68 -26.01 2.35
CA VAL A 10 12.69 -25.63 1.36
C VAL A 10 12.23 -24.23 1.72
N VAL A 11 12.93 -23.23 1.20
CA VAL A 11 12.45 -21.85 1.22
C VAL A 11 11.22 -21.82 0.31
N PRO A 12 10.01 -21.54 0.83
CA PRO A 12 8.82 -21.51 0.00
C PRO A 12 9.01 -20.43 -1.08
N TYR A 13 8.80 -20.80 -2.35
CA TYR A 13 8.90 -19.92 -3.51
C TYR A 13 8.24 -18.52 -3.38
N PRO A 14 7.15 -18.29 -2.61
CA PRO A 14 6.64 -16.92 -2.43
C PRO A 14 7.58 -15.97 -1.67
N LEU A 15 8.50 -16.48 -0.84
CA LEU A 15 9.42 -15.65 -0.04
C LEU A 15 10.56 -15.05 -0.88
N ILE A 16 10.96 -15.73 -1.97
CA ILE A 16 12.02 -15.26 -2.87
C ILE A 16 11.50 -14.12 -3.77
N LEU A 17 10.21 -14.15 -4.14
CA LEU A 17 9.55 -13.07 -4.89
C LEU A 17 9.42 -11.79 -4.05
N LEU A 18 9.03 -11.91 -2.78
CA LEU A 18 8.86 -10.75 -1.89
C LEU A 18 10.19 -10.04 -1.60
N VAL A 19 11.27 -10.79 -1.35
CA VAL A 19 12.61 -10.24 -1.08
C VAL A 19 13.23 -9.60 -2.33
N GLY A 20 12.96 -10.14 -3.52
CA GLY A 20 13.41 -9.56 -4.79
C GLY A 20 12.78 -8.19 -5.09
N VAL A 21 11.49 -8.01 -4.79
CA VAL A 21 10.77 -6.74 -4.99
C VAL A 21 11.29 -5.66 -4.03
N VAL A 22 11.55 -6.02 -2.77
CA VAL A 22 12.11 -5.09 -1.78
C VAL A 22 13.56 -4.71 -2.13
N ALA A 23 14.38 -5.64 -2.62
CA ALA A 23 15.76 -5.36 -3.01
C ALA A 23 15.87 -4.42 -4.24
N LEU A 24 14.92 -4.49 -5.17
CA LEU A 24 14.80 -3.56 -6.30
C LEU A 24 14.43 -2.13 -5.86
N MET A 25 13.69 -1.95 -4.75
CA MET A 25 13.39 -0.64 -4.20
C MET A 25 14.63 0.10 -3.67
N PHE A 26 15.66 -0.62 -3.18
CA PHE A 26 16.85 0.02 -2.59
C PHE A 26 17.92 0.43 -3.62
N ALA A 27 17.98 -0.21 -4.78
CA ALA A 27 19.08 0.01 -5.74
C ALA A 27 18.80 1.14 -6.77
N GLY A 28 17.55 1.58 -6.94
CA GLY A 28 17.11 2.35 -8.11
C GLY A 28 16.82 3.85 -7.93
N GLY A 29 17.13 4.46 -6.79
CA GLY A 29 16.72 5.86 -6.53
C GLY A 29 15.24 6.00 -6.22
N ALA A 30 14.72 5.11 -5.35
CA ALA A 30 13.33 5.17 -4.92
C ALA A 30 13.01 6.53 -4.30
N PRO A 31 11.87 7.14 -4.66
CA PRO A 31 11.42 8.36 -4.02
C PRO A 31 11.22 8.11 -2.53
N ILE A 32 11.56 9.10 -1.73
CA ILE A 32 11.20 9.12 -0.32
C ILE A 32 9.67 9.16 -0.28
N THR A 33 9.02 8.09 0.17
CA THR A 33 7.57 8.04 0.40
C THR A 33 7.30 7.92 1.89
N PHE A 34 6.22 8.52 2.37
CA PHE A 34 5.73 8.33 3.73
C PHE A 34 4.70 7.21 3.70
N GLY A 35 5.14 6.00 4.04
CA GLY A 35 4.22 4.87 4.07
C GLY A 35 3.73 4.39 2.71
N GLY A 36 4.45 4.67 1.63
CA GLY A 36 3.96 4.43 0.27
C GLY A 36 3.22 5.63 -0.33
N LEU A 37 2.92 6.69 0.43
CA LEU A 37 2.39 7.94 -0.12
C LEU A 37 3.51 8.91 -0.53
N PRO A 38 3.44 9.51 -1.72
CA PRO A 38 4.37 10.57 -2.14
C PRO A 38 4.31 11.79 -1.19
N PRO A 39 5.45 12.38 -0.79
CA PRO A 39 5.48 13.51 0.13
C PRO A 39 4.69 14.72 -0.38
N SER A 40 4.73 14.98 -1.69
CA SER A 40 3.95 16.05 -2.33
C SER A 40 2.46 15.89 -2.06
N ILE A 41 1.94 14.67 -2.13
CA ILE A 41 0.53 14.35 -1.89
C ILE A 41 0.22 14.47 -0.40
N VAL A 42 1.08 13.96 0.48
CA VAL A 42 0.90 14.08 1.94
C VAL A 42 0.89 15.54 2.39
N PHE A 43 1.88 16.33 1.96
CA PHE A 43 1.94 17.75 2.31
C PHE A 43 0.79 18.53 1.68
N GLY A 44 0.36 18.19 0.46
CA GLY A 44 -0.82 18.76 -0.17
C GLY A 44 -2.10 18.50 0.63
N ALA A 45 -2.33 17.26 1.06
CA ALA A 45 -3.45 16.89 1.91
C ALA A 45 -3.41 17.63 3.25
N LEU A 46 -2.23 17.73 3.89
CA LEU A 46 -2.06 18.44 5.16
C LEU A 46 -2.23 19.97 5.06
N GLN A 47 -2.21 20.57 3.87
CA GLN A 47 -2.56 21.99 3.73
C GLN A 47 -4.06 22.21 3.95
N ASP A 48 -4.90 21.22 3.67
CA ASP A 48 -6.34 21.29 3.91
C ASP A 48 -6.64 21.30 5.42
N GLY A 49 -7.45 22.27 5.84
CA GLY A 49 -7.82 22.45 7.23
C GLY A 49 -8.73 21.34 7.78
N GLN A 50 -9.55 20.73 6.92
CA GLN A 50 -10.45 19.64 7.30
C GLN A 50 -9.69 18.33 7.43
N VAL A 51 -8.73 18.05 6.53
CA VAL A 51 -7.82 16.90 6.64
C VAL A 51 -7.05 16.95 7.96
N ARG A 52 -6.42 18.09 8.28
CA ARG A 52 -5.72 18.24 9.56
C ARG A 52 -6.64 18.06 10.75
N LYS A 53 -7.82 18.68 10.72
CA LYS A 53 -8.79 18.58 11.81
C LYS A 53 -9.19 17.13 12.04
N ALA A 54 -9.57 16.41 10.97
CA ALA A 54 -9.98 15.02 11.04
C ALA A 54 -8.84 14.09 11.49
N LEU A 55 -7.61 14.35 11.01
CA LEU A 55 -6.42 13.63 11.42
C LEU A 55 -6.12 13.80 12.92
N PHE A 56 -6.13 15.04 13.41
CA PHE A 56 -5.85 15.34 14.83
C PHE A 56 -6.99 14.96 15.77
N SER A 57 -8.23 14.86 15.28
CA SER A 57 -9.37 14.35 16.04
C SER A 57 -9.53 12.83 15.97
N ALA A 58 -8.63 12.12 15.25
CA ALA A 58 -8.74 10.69 14.96
C ALA A 58 -10.10 10.29 14.35
N ASP A 59 -10.71 11.19 13.58
CA ASP A 59 -11.98 10.96 12.89
C ASP A 59 -11.68 10.39 11.50
N SER A 60 -11.55 9.06 11.44
CA SER A 60 -11.20 8.34 10.22
C SER A 60 -12.24 8.51 9.12
N ALA A 61 -13.52 8.59 9.46
CA ALA A 61 -14.60 8.76 8.48
C ALA A 61 -14.52 10.14 7.80
N SER A 62 -14.38 11.22 8.58
CA SER A 62 -14.21 12.57 8.03
C SER A 62 -12.90 12.71 7.25
N LEU A 63 -11.82 12.09 7.73
CA LEU A 63 -10.52 12.11 7.05
C LEU A 63 -10.63 11.43 5.68
N GLN A 64 -11.22 10.23 5.64
CA GLN A 64 -11.44 9.48 4.42
C GLN A 64 -12.30 10.24 3.42
N GLN A 65 -13.46 10.74 3.85
CA GLN A 65 -14.35 11.49 2.98
C GLN A 65 -13.59 12.68 2.37
N ARG A 66 -12.80 13.40 3.17
CA ARG A 66 -12.05 14.55 2.68
C ARG A 66 -10.94 14.17 1.72
N LEU A 67 -10.20 13.09 1.98
CA LEU A 67 -9.17 12.57 1.07
C LEU A 67 -9.78 12.12 -0.26
N LYS A 68 -10.98 11.51 -0.24
CA LYS A 68 -11.73 11.14 -1.43
C LYS A 68 -12.20 12.36 -2.23
N GLU A 69 -12.75 13.38 -1.56
CA GLU A 69 -13.13 14.65 -2.19
C GLU A 69 -11.95 15.37 -2.86
N MET A 70 -10.73 15.15 -2.33
CA MET A 70 -9.49 15.69 -2.88
C MET A 70 -8.86 14.79 -3.96
N GLU A 71 -9.49 13.67 -4.30
CA GLU A 71 -8.98 12.68 -5.28
C GLU A 71 -7.53 12.24 -4.96
N VAL A 72 -7.21 12.07 -3.67
CA VAL A 72 -5.86 11.71 -3.22
C VAL A 72 -5.49 10.31 -3.70
N ASP A 73 -6.46 9.41 -3.75
CA ASP A 73 -6.36 8.07 -4.36
C ASP A 73 -5.87 8.15 -5.81
N LYS A 74 -6.53 8.96 -6.64
CA LYS A 74 -6.14 9.17 -8.03
C LYS A 74 -4.76 9.79 -8.17
N GLN A 75 -4.42 10.76 -7.33
CA GLN A 75 -3.09 11.37 -7.35
C GLN A 75 -2.00 10.35 -7.03
N VAL A 76 -2.28 9.40 -6.12
CA VAL A 76 -1.37 8.30 -5.79
C VAL A 76 -1.29 7.31 -6.95
N ASP A 77 -2.42 6.94 -7.55
CA ASP A 77 -2.46 6.10 -8.75
C ASP A 77 -1.63 6.71 -9.89
N ASP A 78 -1.84 7.97 -10.21
CA ASP A 78 -1.09 8.72 -11.23
C ASP A 78 0.41 8.77 -10.90
N TYR A 79 0.79 8.89 -9.62
CA TYR A 79 2.20 8.88 -9.22
C TYR A 79 2.89 7.55 -9.53
N TYR A 80 2.16 6.45 -9.43
CA TYR A 80 2.68 5.10 -9.65
C TYR A 80 2.50 4.60 -11.09
N SER A 81 1.86 5.37 -11.99
CA SER A 81 1.57 4.94 -13.37
C SER A 81 2.83 4.53 -14.14
N ASP A 82 3.93 5.24 -13.92
CA ASP A 82 5.21 5.00 -14.61
C ASP A 82 5.95 3.76 -14.08
N ARG A 83 5.48 3.17 -12.97
CA ARG A 83 6.12 2.06 -12.27
C ARG A 83 5.27 0.80 -12.23
N ILE A 84 3.95 0.96 -12.18
CA ILE A 84 2.96 -0.11 -12.18
C ILE A 84 2.08 0.09 -13.41
N ASN A 85 2.45 -0.60 -14.50
CA ASN A 85 1.80 -0.45 -15.80
C ASN A 85 0.35 -0.98 -15.79
N ASP A 86 0.12 -2.07 -15.06
CA ASP A 86 -1.22 -2.65 -14.94
C ASP A 86 -2.07 -1.78 -13.99
N SER A 87 -3.19 -1.27 -14.48
CA SER A 87 -4.06 -0.38 -13.70
C SER A 87 -4.70 -1.09 -12.51
N ARG A 88 -4.99 -2.39 -12.65
CA ARG A 88 -5.64 -3.18 -11.60
C ARG A 88 -4.65 -3.49 -10.46
N ASP A 89 -3.39 -3.75 -10.79
CA ASP A 89 -2.33 -3.88 -9.77
C ASP A 89 -2.03 -2.55 -9.07
N ARG A 90 -2.13 -1.44 -9.79
CA ARG A 90 -1.86 -0.10 -9.26
C ARG A 90 -2.97 0.40 -8.34
N GLU A 91 -4.23 0.14 -8.70
CA GLU A 91 -5.39 0.39 -7.84
C GLU A 91 -5.28 -0.43 -6.55
N LEU A 92 -4.98 -1.73 -6.65
CA LEU A 92 -4.79 -2.60 -5.49
C LEU A 92 -3.65 -2.10 -4.58
N TYR A 93 -2.54 -1.67 -5.17
CA TYR A 93 -1.40 -1.11 -4.43
C TYR A 93 -1.78 0.19 -3.70
N THR A 94 -2.52 1.06 -4.38
CA THR A 94 -3.01 2.32 -3.82
C THR A 94 -3.97 2.07 -2.66
N ASP A 95 -4.96 1.19 -2.86
CA ASP A 95 -5.93 0.82 -1.83
C ASP A 95 -5.26 0.14 -0.64
N GLN A 96 -4.25 -0.69 -0.85
CA GLN A 96 -3.48 -1.28 0.25
C GLN A 96 -2.79 -0.19 1.10
N ILE A 97 -2.25 0.85 0.47
CA ILE A 97 -1.66 1.98 1.20
C ILE A 97 -2.73 2.68 2.04
N PHE A 98 -3.88 3.03 1.45
CA PHE A 98 -4.96 3.68 2.20
C PHE A 98 -5.49 2.80 3.34
N TYR A 99 -5.67 1.51 3.10
CA TYR A 99 -6.13 0.55 4.09
C TYR A 99 -5.18 0.46 5.28
N ASN A 100 -3.86 0.44 5.05
CA ASN A 100 -2.87 0.39 6.13
C ASN A 100 -2.93 1.60 7.08
N TYR A 101 -3.39 2.76 6.61
CA TYR A 101 -3.44 4.00 7.40
C TYR A 101 -4.82 4.37 7.91
N THR A 102 -5.87 3.95 7.20
CA THR A 102 -7.26 4.36 7.48
C THR A 102 -8.16 3.19 7.87
N GLY A 103 -7.74 1.97 7.59
CA GLY A 103 -8.55 0.75 7.72
C GLY A 103 -9.62 0.58 6.64
N TYR A 104 -9.66 1.45 5.63
CA TYR A 104 -10.66 1.43 4.57
C TYR A 104 -10.11 0.86 3.26
N HIS A 105 -10.92 0.07 2.56
CA HIS A 105 -10.66 -0.45 1.21
C HIS A 105 -11.95 -0.45 0.37
N ASN A 106 -11.81 -0.52 -0.96
CA ASN A 106 -12.94 -0.67 -1.88
C ASN A 106 -13.73 -1.96 -1.58
N GLU A 107 -15.05 -1.95 -1.73
CA GLU A 107 -15.93 -3.12 -1.52
C GLU A 107 -15.63 -4.27 -2.50
N GLU A 108 -14.97 -3.97 -3.62
CA GLU A 108 -14.47 -4.94 -4.58
C GLU A 108 -13.21 -5.68 -4.11
N LEU A 109 -12.65 -5.27 -2.97
CA LEU A 109 -11.50 -5.90 -2.34
C LEU A 109 -11.91 -6.67 -1.08
N GLU A 110 -11.18 -7.73 -0.78
CA GLU A 110 -11.32 -8.51 0.45
C GLU A 110 -10.02 -8.46 1.25
N GLU A 111 -10.14 -8.24 2.57
CA GLU A 111 -9.02 -8.36 3.47
C GLU A 111 -8.73 -9.84 3.79
N THR A 112 -7.51 -10.27 3.49
CA THR A 112 -7.01 -11.57 3.92
C THR A 112 -6.72 -11.60 5.42
N ASN A 113 -6.67 -12.78 6.04
CA ASN A 113 -6.25 -12.96 7.44
C ASN A 113 -4.83 -12.41 7.76
N SER A 114 -4.05 -12.05 6.74
CA SER A 114 -2.73 -11.42 6.86
C SER A 114 -2.75 -9.87 6.83
N GLY A 115 -3.93 -9.24 6.70
CA GLY A 115 -4.07 -7.78 6.56
C GLY A 115 -3.75 -7.24 5.16
N ASN A 116 -3.65 -8.12 4.16
CA ASN A 116 -3.47 -7.73 2.76
C ASN A 116 -4.81 -7.74 2.03
N LEU A 117 -5.02 -6.80 1.13
CA LEU A 117 -6.15 -6.73 0.23
C LEU A 117 -5.92 -7.62 -1.00
N ILE A 118 -6.98 -8.28 -1.45
CA ILE A 118 -7.04 -9.00 -2.71
C ILE A 118 -8.34 -8.67 -3.43
N TRP A 119 -8.37 -8.83 -4.75
CA TRP A 119 -9.61 -8.68 -5.50
C TRP A 119 -10.64 -9.74 -5.11
N ASN A 120 -11.86 -9.31 -4.87
CA ASN A 120 -13.00 -10.18 -4.61
C ASN A 120 -13.57 -10.66 -5.95
N ASP A 121 -12.94 -11.66 -6.54
CA ASP A 121 -13.40 -12.30 -7.78
C ASP A 121 -14.64 -13.18 -7.48
N LYS A 122 -15.79 -12.53 -7.28
CA LYS A 122 -17.12 -13.19 -7.20
C LYS A 122 -17.75 -13.40 -8.56
#